data_AF-A0A1J5FSY8-F1
#
_entry.id   AF-A0A1J5FSY8-F1
#
_cell.length_a   1.000
_cell.length_b   1.000
_cell.length_c   1.000
_cell.angle_alpha   90.00
_cell.angle_beta   90.00
_cell.angle_gamma   90.00
#
_symmetry.space_group_name_H-M   'P 1'
#
loop_
_entity.id
_entity.type
_entity.pdbx_description
1 polymer ?
#
loop_
_entity_poly.entity_id
_entity_poly.type
_entity_poly.pdbx_seq_one_letter_code
_entity_poly.pdbx_strand_id
1 'polypeptide(L)'
;MALINAGLTTLYIVGVGCFMYYGNSIKIGKTNAFLAPIVLLLLLVMSASITGFLIFGKPALMYIDGKKKEALSLLAQTLTFFSIITFLAIILLVTFTR
;
A
#
# COMPACT_ATOMS: atom_id res chain seq x y z
N MET A 1 5.36 15.98 -8.65
CA MET A 1 5.13 15.54 -7.26
C MET A 1 4.28 14.26 -7.18
N ALA A 2 3.05 14.24 -7.71
CA ALA A 2 2.16 13.06 -7.61
C ALA A 2 2.71 11.80 -8.30
N LEU A 3 3.32 11.94 -9.48
CA LEU A 3 3.85 10.81 -10.25
C LEU A 3 5.05 10.12 -9.57
N ILE A 4 5.90 10.91 -8.90
CA ILE A 4 7.07 10.42 -8.15
C ILE A 4 6.60 9.65 -6.90
N ASN A 5 5.60 10.19 -6.20
CA ASN A 5 5.02 9.52 -5.04
C ASN A 5 4.32 8.21 -5.45
N ALA A 6 3.60 8.20 -6.57
CA ALA A 6 2.99 6.99 -7.11
C ALA A 6 4.04 5.93 -7.46
N GLY A 7 5.13 6.32 -8.16
CA GLY A 7 6.23 5.42 -8.50
C GLY A 7 6.93 4.82 -7.26
N LEU A 8 7.21 5.64 -6.25
CA LEU A 8 7.80 5.20 -4.98
C LEU A 8 6.89 4.24 -4.21
N THR A 9 5.58 4.51 -4.20
CA THR A 9 4.59 3.64 -3.54
C THR A 9 4.51 2.29 -4.23
N THR A 10 4.49 2.28 -5.57
CA THR A 10 4.50 1.04 -6.35
C THR A 10 5.77 0.22 -6.08
N LEU A 11 6.93 0.86 -6.05
CA LEU A 11 8.20 0.19 -5.76
C LEU A 11 8.21 -0.44 -4.36
N TYR A 12 7.66 0.27 -3.37
CA TYR A 12 7.52 -0.24 -2.00
C TYR A 12 6.58 -1.46 -1.92
N ILE A 13 5.39 -1.39 -2.54
CA ILE A 13 4.41 -2.48 -2.55
C ILE A 13 4.99 -3.73 -3.21
N VAL A 14 5.71 -3.58 -4.33
CA VAL A 14 6.39 -4.69 -5.01
C VAL A 14 7.47 -5.31 -4.12
N GLY A 15 8.27 -4.49 -3.42
CA GLY A 15 9.29 -4.97 -2.48
C GLY A 15 8.70 -5.77 -1.31
N VAL A 16 7.62 -5.26 -0.71
CA VAL A 16 6.88 -5.97 0.36
C VAL A 16 6.27 -7.28 -0.16
N GLY A 17 5.65 -7.26 -1.34
CA GLY A 17 5.08 -8.45 -1.97
C GLY A 17 6.14 -9.53 -2.23
N CYS A 18 7.30 -9.15 -2.76
CA CYS A 18 8.45 -10.04 -2.90
C CYS A 18 8.89 -10.60 -1.55
N PHE A 19 9.03 -9.76 -0.52
CA PHE A 19 9.42 -10.21 0.81
C PHE A 19 8.45 -11.23 1.41
N MET A 20 7.14 -11.04 1.24
CA MET A 20 6.13 -12.01 1.69
C MET A 20 6.17 -13.32 0.90
N TYR A 21 6.33 -13.26 -0.42
CA TYR A 21 6.39 -14.44 -1.28
C TYR A 21 7.65 -15.30 -1.03
N TYR A 22 8.82 -14.66 -0.97
CA TYR A 22 10.08 -15.33 -0.68
C TYR A 22 10.23 -15.69 0.80
N GLY A 23 9.67 -14.89 1.71
CA GLY A 23 9.64 -15.19 3.15
C GLY A 23 8.82 -16.44 3.48
N ASN A 24 7.81 -16.76 2.68
CA ASN A 24 7.05 -18.01 2.78
C ASN A 24 7.76 -19.20 2.11
N SER A 25 8.57 -18.96 1.07
CA SER A 25 9.34 -20.01 0.34
C SER A 25 10.66 -20.38 1.01
N ILE A 26 11.31 -19.42 1.67
CA ILE A 26 12.38 -19.71 2.62
C ILE A 26 11.65 -20.37 3.79
N LYS A 27 11.74 -21.69 3.88
CA LYS A 27 11.36 -22.45 5.08
C LYS A 27 12.23 -21.96 6.25
N ILE A 28 11.92 -20.78 6.80
CA ILE A 28 12.44 -20.28 8.07
C ILE A 28 12.06 -21.39 9.06
N GLY A 29 13.07 -22.16 9.43
CA GLY A 29 12.92 -23.55 9.86
C GLY A 29 11.83 -23.71 10.90
N LYS A 30 10.94 -24.70 10.69
CA LYS A 30 9.91 -25.16 11.64
C LYS A 30 9.34 -24.00 12.48
N THR A 31 8.54 -23.16 11.85
CA THR A 31 7.39 -22.49 12.45
C THR A 31 7.57 -22.17 13.94
N ASN A 32 8.27 -21.06 14.24
CA ASN A 32 7.88 -20.31 15.44
C ASN A 32 6.47 -19.78 15.15
N ALA A 33 5.45 -20.63 15.36
CA ALA A 33 4.03 -20.39 15.04
C ALA A 33 3.52 -19.08 15.62
N PHE A 34 4.18 -18.64 16.68
CA PHE A 34 3.89 -17.42 17.39
C PHE A 34 4.49 -16.16 16.73
N LEU A 35 5.72 -16.21 16.22
CA LEU A 35 6.41 -15.03 15.69
C LEU A 35 5.95 -14.67 14.27
N ALA A 36 5.60 -15.68 13.46
CA ALA A 36 5.17 -15.48 12.07
C ALA A 36 3.98 -14.52 11.92
N PRO A 37 2.84 -14.69 12.63
CA PRO A 37 1.72 -13.76 12.54
C PRO A 37 2.05 -12.36 13.08
N ILE A 38 2.93 -12.26 14.10
CA ILE A 38 3.34 -10.97 14.66
C ILE A 38 4.14 -10.16 13.64
N VAL A 39 5.13 -10.78 12.99
CA VAL A 39 5.95 -10.12 11.98
C VAL A 39 5.09 -9.73 10.76
N LEU A 40 4.15 -10.59 10.35
CA LEU A 40 3.24 -10.29 9.25
C LEU A 40 2.31 -9.12 9.58
N LEU A 41 1.74 -9.07 10.79
CA LEU A 41 0.93 -7.96 11.25
C LEU A 41 1.74 -6.66 11.38
N LEU A 42 2.98 -6.73 11.89
CA LEU A 42 3.87 -5.57 11.95
C LEU A 42 4.19 -5.01 10.57
N LEU A 43 4.48 -5.88 9.61
CA LEU A 43 4.81 -5.49 8.23
C LEU A 43 3.57 -4.93 7.51
N LEU A 44 2.39 -5.49 7.77
CA LEU A 44 1.10 -4.96 7.31
C LEU A 44 0.84 -3.56 7.88
N VAL A 45 0.98 -3.37 9.20
CA VAL A 45 0.76 -2.08 9.87
C VAL A 45 1.77 -1.05 9.39
N MET A 46 3.05 -1.42 9.23
CA MET A 46 4.09 -0.56 8.67
C MET A 46 3.71 -0.09 7.25
N SER A 47 3.26 -1.00 6.39
CA SER A 47 2.80 -0.68 5.03
C SER A 47 1.57 0.23 5.03
N ALA A 48 0.58 -0.07 5.88
CA ALA A 48 -0.61 0.75 6.03
C ALA A 48 -0.30 2.14 6.60
N SER A 49 0.65 2.26 7.53
CA SER A 49 1.10 3.54 8.07
C SER A 49 1.84 4.38 7.05
N ILE A 50 2.75 3.79 6.26
CA ILE A 50 3.46 4.51 5.19
C ILE A 50 2.47 4.97 4.11
N THR A 51 1.59 4.07 3.66
CA THR A 51 0.58 4.38 2.64
C THR A 51 -0.43 5.41 3.16
N GLY A 52 -0.86 5.27 4.42
CA GLY A 52 -1.72 6.22 5.10
C GLY A 52 -1.07 7.59 5.22
N PHE A 53 0.20 7.66 5.60
CA PHE A 53 0.94 8.92 5.63
C PHE A 53 1.07 9.55 4.23
N LEU A 54 1.30 8.75 3.18
CA LEU A 54 1.42 9.24 1.82
C LEU A 54 0.09 9.75 1.24
N ILE A 55 -1.01 9.06 1.53
CA ILE A 55 -2.36 9.42 1.06
C ILE A 55 -2.94 10.56 1.89
N PHE A 56 -2.85 10.48 3.23
CA PHE A 56 -3.49 11.42 4.14
C PHE A 56 -2.61 12.59 4.56
N GLY A 57 -1.28 12.50 4.48
CA GLY A 57 -0.38 13.53 5.02
C GLY A 57 -0.59 14.90 4.36
N LYS A 58 -0.72 14.93 3.03
CA LYS A 58 -0.94 16.17 2.27
C LYS A 58 -2.36 16.75 2.45
N PRO A 59 -3.46 15.97 2.32
CA PRO A 59 -4.80 16.50 2.58
C PRO A 59 -5.04 16.83 4.06
N ALA A 60 -4.40 16.15 5.02
CA ALA A 60 -4.50 16.50 6.45
C ALA A 60 -3.89 17.88 6.73
N LEU A 61 -2.73 18.19 6.15
CA LEU A 61 -2.12 19.53 6.24
C LEU A 61 -3.03 20.60 5.60
N MET A 62 -3.57 20.34 4.41
CA MET A 62 -4.52 21.26 3.74
C MET A 62 -5.85 21.44 4.50
N TYR A 63 -6.28 20.43 5.25
CA TYR A 63 -7.48 20.52 6.09
C TYR A 63 -7.26 21.47 7.28
N ILE A 64 -6.06 21.44 7.88
CA ILE A 64 -5.67 22.35 8.98
C ILE A 64 -5.50 23.79 8.45
N ASP A 65 -5.02 23.96 7.21
CA ASP A 65 -4.93 25.25 6.50
C ASP A 65 -6.30 25.85 6.08
N GLY A 66 -7.41 25.21 6.46
CA GLY A 66 -8.77 25.69 6.18
C GLY A 66 -9.30 25.39 4.76
N LYS A 67 -8.48 24.80 3.89
CA LYS A 67 -8.84 24.45 2.50
C LYS A 67 -9.52 23.09 2.36
N LYS A 68 -10.64 22.93 3.09
CA LYS A 68 -11.37 21.64 3.23
C LYS A 68 -11.84 21.02 1.90
N LYS A 69 -12.26 21.85 0.93
CA LYS A 69 -12.74 21.38 -0.39
C LYS A 69 -11.60 20.82 -1.27
N GLU A 70 -10.44 21.48 -1.25
CA GLU A 70 -9.26 21.05 -2.01
C GLU A 70 -8.66 19.77 -1.42
N ALA A 71 -8.62 19.67 -0.08
CA ALA A 71 -8.17 18.47 0.61
C ALA A 71 -9.02 17.23 0.26
N LEU A 72 -10.35 17.36 0.29
CA LEU A 72 -11.27 16.28 -0.07
C LEU A 72 -11.19 15.91 -1.55
N SER A 73 -11.02 16.90 -2.44
CA SER A 73 -10.88 16.65 -3.88
C SER A 73 -9.59 15.88 -4.18
N LEU A 74 -8.46 16.26 -3.57
CA LEU A 74 -7.20 15.55 -3.72
C LEU A 74 -7.30 14.12 -3.18
N LEU A 75 -7.91 13.92 -2.01
CA LEU A 75 -8.07 12.59 -1.42
C LEU A 75 -8.94 11.68 -2.30
N ALA A 76 -10.09 12.19 -2.77
CA ALA A 76 -10.99 11.46 -3.66
C ALA A 76 -10.34 11.11 -5.00
N GLN A 77 -9.51 12.01 -5.55
CA GLN A 77 -8.78 11.77 -6.79
C GLN A 77 -7.70 10.69 -6.59
N THR A 78 -6.99 10.74 -5.46
CA THR A 78 -5.99 9.73 -5.10
C THR A 78 -6.63 8.35 -4.92
N LEU A 79 -7.79 8.30 -4.26
CA LEU A 79 -8.55 7.06 -4.04
C LEU A 79 -9.11 6.47 -5.34
N THR A 80 -9.59 7.32 -6.24
CA THR A 80 -10.09 6.90 -7.56
C THR A 80 -8.98 6.27 -8.41
N PHE A 81 -7.79 6.89 -8.46
CA PHE A 81 -6.64 6.33 -9.17
C PHE A 81 -6.19 4.99 -8.58
N PHE A 82 -6.15 4.89 -7.25
CA PHE A 82 -5.80 3.65 -6.56
C PHE A 82 -6.82 2.54 -6.85
N SER A 83 -8.11 2.88 -6.90
CA SER A 83 -9.20 1.96 -7.25
C SER A 83 -9.05 1.42 -8.68
N ILE A 84 -8.72 2.28 -9.65
CA ILE A 84 -8.48 1.87 -11.05
C ILE A 84 -7.27 0.92 -11.14
N ILE A 85 -6.16 1.25 -10.49
CA ILE A 85 -4.95 0.41 -10.47
C ILE A 85 -5.25 -0.95 -9.82
N THR A 86 -6.02 -0.96 -8.74
CA THR A 86 -6.44 -2.18 -8.05
C THR A 86 -7.32 -3.04 -8.97
N PHE A 87 -8.27 -2.45 -9.67
CA PHE A 87 -9.11 -3.15 -10.64
C PHE A 87 -8.29 -3.77 -11.78
N LEU A 88 -7.33 -3.02 -12.34
CA LEU A 88 -6.40 -3.51 -13.35
C LEU A 88 -5.55 -4.67 -12.85
N ALA A 89 -5.02 -4.58 -11.63
CA ALA A 89 -4.25 -5.66 -11.01
C ALA A 89 -5.09 -6.93 -10.80
N ILE A 90 -6.35 -6.79 -10.38
CA ILE A 90 -7.29 -7.92 -10.23
C ILE A 90 -7.58 -8.57 -11.57
N ILE A 91 -7.85 -7.78 -12.62
CA ILE A 91 -8.08 -8.30 -13.98
C ILE A 91 -6.85 -9.07 -14.45
N LEU A 92 -5.66 -8.51 -14.27
CA LEU A 92 -4.40 -9.12 -14.68
C LEU A 92 -4.16 -10.45 -13.94
N LEU A 93 -4.42 -10.49 -12.63
CA LEU A 93 -4.34 -11.71 -11.83
C LEU A 93 -5.32 -12.78 -12.35
N VAL A 94 -6.57 -12.42 -12.60
CA VAL A 94 -7.60 -13.34 -13.13
C VAL A 94 -7.23 -13.87 -14.51
N THR A 95 -6.69 -13.03 -15.41
CA THR A 95 -6.25 -13.46 -16.74
C THR A 95 -5.02 -14.37 -16.68
N PHE A 96 -4.06 -14.11 -15.80
CA PHE A 96 -2.84 -14.93 -15.66
C PHE A 96 -3.05 -16.24 -14.89
N THR A 97 -4.13 -16.36 -14.12
CA THR A 97 -4.46 -17.55 -13.31
C THR A 97 -5.35 -18.55 -14.06
N ARG A 98 -5.87 -18.19 -15.26
CA ARG A 98 -6.54 -19.13 -16.16
C ARG A 98 -5.57 -19.67 -17.20
#